data_AF-A0A974P3T1-F1
#
_entry.id   AF-A0A974P3T1-F1
#
_cell.length_a   1.000
_cell.length_b   1.000
_cell.length_c   1.000
_cell.angle_alpha   90.00
_cell.angle_beta   90.00
_cell.angle_gamma   90.00
#
_symmetry.space_group_name_H-M   'P 1'
#
loop_
_entity.id
_entity.type
_entity.pdbx_description
1 polymer ?
#
loop_
_entity_poly.entity_id
_entity_poly.type
_entity_poly.pdbx_seq_one_letter_code
_entity_poly.pdbx_strand_id
1 'polypeptide(L)'
;MNIRIAQATRAFGIFIILGVLLLVGVSWLTTNQIRIGSDLYQNIKRHQDLTADILPPPLFLVESHLVSMEIRDPATLAVQKPRLDVLRGDYERRMAYWRSQPLSPELKNLLTSRLDPTAKAFWALIDTQLYPAAAVSDAAALSSAETAIDGAYANHRAAVEEIVPVLAAQAAADERAARAPPPWANTCCWGPACWWV
;
A
#
# COMPACT_ATOMS: atom_id res chain seq x y z
N MET A 1 33.94 -57.79 13.04
CA MET A 1 33.26 -56.74 13.83
C MET A 1 31.81 -57.16 13.99
N ASN A 2 31.47 -57.82 15.11
CA ASN A 2 30.12 -58.34 15.34
C ASN A 2 29.23 -57.21 15.86
N ILE A 3 28.64 -56.45 14.94
CA ILE A 3 27.64 -55.45 15.32
C ILE A 3 26.41 -56.21 15.82
N ARG A 4 26.10 -56.05 17.10
CA ARG A 4 24.84 -56.56 17.66
C ARG A 4 23.70 -55.74 17.06
N ILE A 5 22.63 -56.41 16.61
CA ILE A 5 21.46 -55.75 15.99
C ILE A 5 20.97 -54.55 16.82
N ALA A 6 20.97 -54.68 18.16
CA ALA A 6 20.61 -53.61 19.09
C ALA A 6 21.50 -52.34 19.03
N GLN A 7 22.79 -52.47 18.67
CA GLN A 7 23.70 -51.33 18.51
C GLN A 7 23.44 -50.60 17.19
N ALA A 8 23.15 -51.34 16.11
CA ALA A 8 22.80 -50.75 14.81
C ALA A 8 21.48 -49.96 14.88
N THR A 9 20.46 -50.50 15.54
CA THR A 9 19.16 -49.81 15.70
C THR A 9 19.30 -48.51 16.50
N ARG A 10 20.11 -48.50 17.57
CA ARG A 10 20.37 -47.28 18.36
C ARG A 10 21.12 -46.21 17.56
N ALA A 11 22.15 -46.61 16.81
CA ALA A 11 22.91 -45.68 15.96
C ALA A 11 22.02 -45.05 14.88
N PHE A 12 21.15 -45.83 14.25
CA PHE A 12 20.18 -45.34 13.29
C PHE A 12 19.17 -44.36 13.92
N GLY A 13 18.65 -44.67 15.11
CA GLY A 13 17.75 -43.77 15.85
C GLY A 13 18.40 -42.43 16.19
N ILE A 14 19.66 -42.44 16.68
CA ILE A 14 20.42 -41.21 16.97
C ILE A 14 20.64 -40.40 15.70
N PHE A 15 20.98 -41.05 14.58
CA PHE A 15 21.18 -40.39 13.30
C PHE A 15 19.91 -39.67 12.82
N ILE A 16 18.75 -40.32 12.92
CA ILE A 16 17.45 -39.69 12.58
C ILE A 16 17.19 -38.48 13.48
N ILE A 17 17.37 -38.63 14.80
CA ILE A 17 17.13 -37.53 15.75
C ILE A 17 18.02 -36.33 15.45
N LEU A 18 19.31 -36.56 15.19
CA LEU A 18 20.24 -35.49 14.81
C LEU A 18 19.84 -34.84 13.48
N GLY A 19 19.43 -35.63 12.50
CA GLY A 19 18.93 -35.11 11.22
C GLY A 19 17.69 -34.24 11.39
N VAL A 20 16.72 -34.66 12.21
CA VAL A 20 15.52 -33.87 12.52
C VAL A 20 15.87 -32.59 13.27
N LEU A 21 16.75 -32.66 14.28
CA LEU A 21 17.19 -31.47 15.03
C LEU A 21 17.92 -30.47 14.14
N LEU A 22 18.76 -30.95 13.21
CA LEU A 22 19.43 -30.12 12.23
C LEU A 22 18.41 -29.41 11.32
N LEU A 23 17.42 -30.14 10.79
CA LEU A 23 16.36 -29.56 9.96
C LEU A 23 15.53 -28.53 10.72
N VAL A 24 15.15 -28.82 11.96
CA VAL A 24 14.41 -27.87 12.82
C VAL A 24 15.26 -26.63 13.11
N GLY A 25 16.55 -26.79 13.42
CA GLY A 25 17.47 -25.68 13.67
C GLY A 25 17.62 -24.78 12.45
N VAL A 26 17.86 -25.36 11.26
CA VAL A 26 17.96 -24.60 10.00
C VAL A 26 16.63 -23.91 9.68
N SER A 27 15.51 -24.60 9.85
CA SER A 27 14.17 -24.03 9.64
C SER A 27 13.90 -22.85 10.58
N TRP A 28 14.29 -22.95 11.85
CA TRP A 28 14.11 -21.90 12.84
C TRP A 28 14.95 -20.66 12.54
N LEU A 29 16.23 -20.85 12.19
CA LEU A 29 17.12 -19.74 11.81
C LEU A 29 16.61 -19.01 10.56
N THR A 30 16.17 -19.76 9.54
CA THR A 30 15.66 -19.18 8.29
C THR A 30 14.35 -18.41 8.51
N THR A 31 13.42 -18.96 9.31
CA THR A 31 12.13 -18.33 9.60
C THR A 31 12.30 -17.01 10.38
N ASN A 32 13.28 -16.94 11.29
CA ASN A 32 13.54 -15.74 12.07
C ASN A 32 14.02 -14.54 11.22
N GLN A 33 14.62 -14.79 10.05
CA GLN A 33 15.09 -13.74 9.15
C GLN A 33 14.00 -13.23 8.18
N ILE A 34 12.98 -14.04 7.86
CA ILE A 34 11.96 -13.71 6.86
C ILE A 34 10.64 -13.24 7.50
N ARG A 35 10.45 -13.45 8.80
CA ARG A 35 9.22 -13.05 9.52
C ARG A 35 8.95 -11.54 9.47
N ILE A 36 7.67 -11.18 9.58
CA ILE A 36 7.24 -9.79 9.80
C ILE A 36 7.82 -9.29 11.13
N GLY A 37 8.48 -8.13 11.08
CA GLY A 37 9.24 -7.56 12.19
C GLY A 37 10.72 -7.95 12.25
N SER A 38 11.22 -8.76 11.31
CA SER A 38 12.66 -8.97 11.10
C SER A 38 13.35 -7.72 10.55
N ASP A 39 14.68 -7.64 10.69
CA ASP A 39 15.47 -6.53 10.13
C ASP A 39 15.33 -6.42 8.60
N LEU A 40 15.22 -7.56 7.90
CA LEU A 40 15.01 -7.59 6.45
C LEU A 40 13.65 -6.98 6.07
N TYR A 41 12.57 -7.35 6.77
CA TYR A 41 11.25 -6.76 6.57
C TYR A 41 11.29 -5.23 6.81
N GLN A 42 11.92 -4.78 7.89
CA GLN A 42 12.05 -3.35 8.17
C GLN A 42 12.87 -2.62 7.09
N ASN A 43 13.86 -3.28 6.50
CA ASN A 43 14.64 -2.69 5.41
C ASN A 43 13.79 -2.48 4.14
N ILE A 44 12.98 -3.47 3.79
CA ILE A 44 12.03 -3.35 2.66
C ILE A 44 11.05 -2.22 2.93
N LYS A 45 10.48 -2.17 4.14
CA LYS A 45 9.56 -1.11 4.55
C LYS A 45 10.18 0.28 4.45
N ARG A 46 11.41 0.49 4.96
CA ARG A 46 12.13 1.77 4.82
C ARG A 46 12.30 2.22 3.37
N HIS A 47 12.58 1.29 2.45
CA HIS A 47 12.69 1.64 1.03
C HIS A 47 11.33 2.04 0.43
N GLN A 48 10.25 1.39 0.84
CA GLN A 48 8.89 1.76 0.42
C GLN A 48 8.49 3.12 0.99
N ASP A 49 8.76 3.37 2.26
CA ASP A 49 8.49 4.66 2.93
C ASP A 49 9.27 5.79 2.25
N LEU A 50 10.58 5.60 1.99
CA LEU A 50 11.40 6.58 1.27
C LEU A 50 10.90 6.86 -0.15
N THR A 51 10.42 5.81 -0.84
CA THR A 51 9.81 5.98 -2.17
C THR A 51 8.56 6.85 -2.09
N ALA A 52 7.74 6.68 -1.04
CA ALA A 52 6.54 7.49 -0.81
C ALA A 52 6.86 8.93 -0.40
N ASP A 53 7.97 9.18 0.30
CA ASP A 53 8.40 10.53 0.68
C ASP A 53 8.93 11.35 -0.52
N ILE A 54 9.57 10.69 -1.48
CA ILE A 54 10.21 11.36 -2.63
C ILE A 54 9.27 11.51 -3.83
N LEU A 55 8.42 10.51 -4.08
CA LEU A 55 7.56 10.50 -5.27
C LEU A 55 6.13 10.91 -4.90
N PRO A 56 5.57 11.97 -5.53
CA PRO A 56 4.19 12.35 -5.28
C PRO A 56 3.26 11.19 -5.67
N PRO A 57 2.34 10.77 -4.79
CA PRO A 57 1.49 9.63 -5.05
C PRO A 57 0.45 9.98 -6.12
N PRO A 58 0.29 9.17 -7.19
CA PRO A 58 -0.53 9.52 -8.36
C PRO A 58 -2.03 9.58 -8.08
N LEU A 59 -2.49 8.93 -7.01
CA LEU A 59 -3.89 9.03 -6.57
C LEU A 59 -4.18 10.31 -5.77
N PHE A 60 -3.14 11.08 -5.42
CA PHE A 60 -3.27 12.34 -4.73
C PHE A 60 -3.03 13.47 -5.73
N LEU A 61 -4.07 14.25 -6.03
CA LEU A 61 -4.05 15.24 -7.11
C LEU A 61 -3.24 16.52 -6.80
N VAL A 62 -2.33 16.49 -5.83
CA VAL A 62 -1.56 17.67 -5.42
C VAL A 62 -0.69 18.22 -6.56
N GLU A 63 0.00 17.38 -7.31
CA GLU A 63 0.80 17.85 -8.45
C GLU A 63 -0.09 18.38 -9.58
N SER A 64 -1.19 17.69 -9.88
CA SER A 64 -2.17 18.14 -10.87
C SER A 64 -2.76 19.50 -10.50
N HIS A 65 -3.00 19.75 -9.22
CA HIS A 65 -3.45 21.03 -8.69
C HIS A 65 -2.40 22.12 -8.86
N LEU A 66 -1.15 21.85 -8.52
CA LEU A 66 -0.07 22.82 -8.73
C LEU A 66 0.10 23.19 -10.22
N VAL A 67 0.11 22.18 -11.09
CA VAL A 67 0.27 22.37 -12.54
C VAL A 67 -0.93 23.12 -13.14
N SER A 68 -2.14 22.92 -12.64
CA SER A 68 -3.31 23.66 -13.14
C SER A 68 -3.25 25.15 -12.77
N MET A 69 -2.67 25.51 -11.62
CA MET A 69 -2.45 26.90 -11.20
C MET A 69 -1.35 27.63 -12.00
N GLU A 70 -0.52 26.89 -12.75
CA GLU A 70 0.49 27.46 -13.64
C GLU A 70 -0.09 27.91 -15.00
N ILE A 71 -1.34 27.55 -15.31
CA ILE A 71 -2.01 27.89 -16.58
C ILE A 71 -2.64 29.28 -16.48
N ARG A 72 -2.14 30.23 -17.27
CA ARG A 72 -2.55 31.65 -17.26
C ARG A 72 -2.99 32.17 -18.62
N ASP A 73 -2.52 31.57 -19.69
CA ASP A 73 -2.65 32.05 -21.07
C ASP A 73 -2.43 30.91 -22.08
N PRO A 74 -2.58 31.14 -23.39
CA PRO A 74 -2.38 30.09 -24.39
C PRO A 74 -0.96 29.48 -24.40
N ALA A 75 0.06 30.27 -24.03
CA ALA A 75 1.45 29.80 -24.05
C ALA A 75 1.71 28.81 -22.90
N THR A 76 1.33 29.18 -21.69
CA THR A 76 1.38 28.30 -20.50
C THR A 76 0.45 27.10 -20.64
N LEU A 77 -0.74 27.27 -21.22
CA LEU A 77 -1.65 26.16 -21.54
C LEU A 77 -0.98 25.12 -22.45
N ALA A 78 -0.29 25.55 -23.51
CA ALA A 78 0.40 24.65 -24.44
C ALA A 78 1.52 23.84 -23.77
N VAL A 79 2.16 24.39 -22.73
CA VAL A 79 3.22 23.72 -21.97
C VAL A 79 2.66 22.78 -20.91
N GLN A 80 1.64 23.21 -20.16
CA GLN A 80 1.17 22.48 -18.98
C GLN A 80 0.09 21.44 -19.30
N LYS A 81 -0.72 21.65 -20.34
CA LYS A 81 -1.75 20.67 -20.72
C LYS A 81 -1.18 19.26 -20.96
N PRO A 82 -0.08 19.06 -21.70
CA PRO A 82 0.52 17.72 -21.85
C PRO A 82 0.94 17.11 -20.51
N ARG A 83 1.44 17.91 -19.57
CA ARG A 83 1.81 17.45 -18.23
C ARG A 83 0.59 17.02 -17.42
N LEU A 84 -0.50 17.79 -17.47
CA LEU A 84 -1.78 17.40 -16.86
C LEU A 84 -2.37 16.12 -17.48
N ASP A 85 -2.26 15.97 -18.80
CA ASP A 85 -2.74 14.78 -19.50
C ASP A 85 -1.95 13.51 -19.05
N VAL A 86 -0.63 13.64 -18.81
CA VAL A 86 0.20 12.56 -18.22
C VAL A 86 -0.26 12.25 -16.79
N LEU A 87 -0.38 13.26 -15.94
CA LEU A 87 -0.79 13.10 -14.53
C LEU A 87 -2.19 12.47 -14.40
N ARG A 88 -3.13 12.88 -15.25
CA ARG A 88 -4.46 12.25 -15.35
C ARG A 88 -4.36 10.80 -15.78
N GLY A 89 -3.53 10.50 -16.79
CA GLY A 89 -3.29 9.13 -17.22
C GLY A 89 -2.71 8.25 -16.12
N ASP A 90 -1.77 8.77 -15.32
CA ASP A 90 -1.22 8.07 -14.14
C ASP A 90 -2.28 7.81 -13.09
N TYR A 91 -3.10 8.83 -12.77
CA TYR A 91 -4.24 8.67 -11.86
C TYR A 91 -5.16 7.54 -12.32
N GLU A 92 -5.62 7.58 -13.57
CA GLU A 92 -6.57 6.62 -14.13
C GLU A 92 -5.99 5.19 -14.16
N ARG A 93 -4.72 5.03 -14.57
CA ARG A 93 -4.01 3.74 -14.53
C ARG A 93 -3.94 3.18 -13.12
N ARG A 94 -3.60 4.02 -12.14
CA ARG A 94 -3.45 3.59 -10.74
C ARG A 94 -4.80 3.29 -10.11
N MET A 95 -5.83 4.06 -10.42
CA MET A 95 -7.19 3.78 -9.98
C MET A 95 -7.70 2.43 -10.53
N ALA A 96 -7.45 2.14 -11.81
CA ALA A 96 -7.78 0.85 -12.40
C ALA A 96 -7.02 -0.30 -11.73
N TYR A 97 -5.71 -0.14 -11.50
CA TYR A 97 -4.89 -1.13 -10.80
C TYR A 97 -5.42 -1.41 -9.39
N TRP A 98 -5.71 -0.37 -8.59
CA TRP A 98 -6.16 -0.57 -7.21
C TRP A 98 -7.57 -1.15 -7.11
N ARG A 99 -8.45 -0.86 -8.08
CA ARG A 99 -9.77 -1.52 -8.18
C ARG A 99 -9.67 -3.03 -8.38
N SER A 100 -8.66 -3.50 -9.09
CA SER A 100 -8.46 -4.93 -9.33
C SER A 100 -7.78 -5.66 -8.17
N GLN A 101 -7.19 -4.94 -7.21
CA GLN A 101 -6.50 -5.56 -6.08
C GLN A 101 -7.49 -6.20 -5.08
N PRO A 102 -7.07 -7.22 -4.31
CA PRO A 102 -7.87 -7.83 -3.25
C PRO A 102 -7.93 -6.96 -1.99
N LEU A 103 -8.36 -5.71 -2.13
CA LEU A 103 -8.60 -4.80 -1.01
C LEU A 103 -9.86 -5.21 -0.24
N SER A 104 -9.92 -4.83 1.03
CA SER A 104 -11.13 -4.98 1.86
C SER A 104 -12.33 -4.28 1.21
N PRO A 105 -13.57 -4.78 1.42
CA PRO A 105 -14.77 -4.15 0.87
C PRO A 105 -14.92 -2.67 1.24
N GLU A 106 -14.54 -2.31 2.48
CA GLU A 106 -14.53 -0.94 2.98
C GLU A 106 -13.60 -0.04 2.16
N LEU A 107 -12.33 -0.43 1.97
CA LEU A 107 -11.38 0.34 1.18
C LEU A 107 -11.80 0.45 -0.29
N LYS A 108 -12.32 -0.63 -0.88
CA LYS A 108 -12.85 -0.58 -2.25
C LYS A 108 -13.94 0.46 -2.37
N ASN A 109 -14.89 0.48 -1.44
CA ASN A 109 -15.98 1.45 -1.45
C ASN A 109 -15.48 2.89 -1.26
N LEU A 110 -14.52 3.13 -0.35
CA LEU A 110 -13.94 4.47 -0.20
C LEU A 110 -13.25 4.93 -1.49
N LEU A 111 -12.49 4.06 -2.15
CA LEU A 111 -11.84 4.40 -3.42
C LEU A 111 -12.84 4.71 -4.53
N THR A 112 -13.90 3.91 -4.68
CA THR A 112 -14.85 4.04 -5.80
C THR A 112 -15.91 5.12 -5.57
N SER A 113 -16.38 5.25 -4.34
CA SER A 113 -17.58 6.04 -4.01
C SER A 113 -17.25 7.36 -3.32
N ARG A 114 -16.05 7.51 -2.76
CA ARG A 114 -15.58 8.76 -2.15
C ARG A 114 -14.45 9.42 -2.95
N LEU A 115 -13.35 8.70 -3.17
CA LEU A 115 -12.15 9.27 -3.77
C LEU A 115 -12.31 9.56 -5.28
N ASP A 116 -12.67 8.57 -6.08
CA ASP A 116 -12.73 8.73 -7.55
C ASP A 116 -13.72 9.82 -8.03
N PRO A 117 -14.92 9.99 -7.43
CA PRO A 117 -15.81 11.07 -7.81
C PRO A 117 -15.22 12.47 -7.62
N THR A 118 -14.45 12.70 -6.54
CA THR A 118 -13.80 14.00 -6.29
C THR A 118 -12.72 14.31 -7.34
N ALA A 119 -11.96 13.29 -7.77
CA ALA A 119 -10.98 13.46 -8.83
C ALA A 119 -11.63 13.74 -10.18
N LYS A 120 -12.73 13.06 -10.51
CA LYS A 120 -13.50 13.33 -11.72
C LYS A 120 -14.05 14.75 -11.76
N ALA A 121 -14.53 15.26 -10.62
CA ALA A 121 -14.98 16.64 -10.52
C ALA A 121 -13.83 17.63 -10.76
N PHE A 122 -12.66 17.38 -10.18
CA PHE A 122 -11.46 18.17 -10.42
C PHE A 122 -11.07 18.22 -11.92
N TRP A 123 -10.98 17.06 -12.57
CA TRP A 123 -10.63 16.98 -13.99
C TRP A 123 -11.69 17.63 -14.90
N ALA A 124 -12.98 17.49 -14.56
CA ALA A 124 -14.05 18.14 -15.29
C ALA A 124 -13.94 19.67 -15.27
N LEU A 125 -13.55 20.27 -14.14
CA LEU A 125 -13.34 21.73 -14.06
C LEU A 125 -12.16 22.19 -14.92
N ILE A 126 -11.09 21.41 -14.96
CA ILE A 126 -9.95 21.68 -15.84
C ILE A 126 -10.41 21.70 -17.31
N ASP A 127 -11.14 20.67 -17.74
CA ASP A 127 -11.58 20.53 -19.13
C ASP A 127 -12.63 21.59 -19.53
N THR A 128 -13.56 21.91 -18.63
CA THR A 128 -14.73 22.74 -18.96
C THR A 128 -14.59 24.21 -18.61
N GLN A 129 -13.67 24.58 -17.71
CA GLN A 129 -13.49 25.97 -17.27
C GLN A 129 -12.07 26.47 -17.52
N LEU A 130 -11.05 25.77 -17.00
CA LEU A 130 -9.67 26.25 -17.07
C LEU A 130 -9.14 26.31 -18.50
N TYR A 131 -9.22 25.21 -19.25
CA TYR A 131 -8.70 25.17 -20.62
C TYR A 131 -9.37 26.19 -21.55
N PRO A 132 -10.71 26.33 -21.59
CA PRO A 132 -11.35 27.36 -22.40
C PRO A 132 -10.98 28.79 -21.98
N ALA A 133 -10.92 29.08 -20.67
CA ALA A 133 -10.56 30.41 -20.17
C ALA A 133 -9.12 30.79 -20.52
N ALA A 134 -8.19 29.84 -20.38
CA ALA A 134 -6.78 30.02 -20.73
C ALA A 134 -6.57 30.21 -22.24
N ALA A 135 -7.33 29.51 -23.08
CA ALA A 135 -7.21 29.58 -24.52
C ALA A 135 -7.51 30.96 -25.11
N VAL A 136 -8.28 31.80 -24.39
CA VAL A 136 -8.62 33.17 -24.79
C VAL A 136 -8.08 34.24 -23.83
N SER A 137 -7.25 33.85 -22.85
CA SER A 137 -6.73 34.75 -21.81
C SER A 137 -7.82 35.52 -21.05
N ASP A 138 -8.98 34.90 -20.79
CA ASP A 138 -10.04 35.53 -19.99
C ASP A 138 -9.68 35.48 -18.50
N ALA A 139 -9.18 36.60 -17.98
CA ALA A 139 -8.72 36.70 -16.60
C ALA A 139 -9.83 36.46 -15.57
N ALA A 140 -11.08 36.85 -15.85
CA ALA A 140 -12.19 36.66 -14.92
C ALA A 140 -12.61 35.19 -14.89
N ALA A 141 -12.71 34.55 -16.06
CA ALA A 141 -13.00 33.12 -16.16
C ALA A 141 -11.88 32.26 -15.56
N LEU A 142 -10.61 32.65 -15.74
CA LEU A 142 -9.46 31.98 -15.12
C LEU A 142 -9.53 32.05 -13.59
N SER A 143 -9.76 33.23 -13.02
CA SER A 143 -9.89 33.38 -11.57
C SER A 143 -11.05 32.56 -11.00
N SER A 144 -12.18 32.49 -11.71
CA SER A 144 -13.30 31.64 -11.34
C SER A 144 -12.94 30.15 -11.42
N ALA A 145 -12.24 29.72 -12.48
CA ALA A 145 -11.80 28.35 -12.66
C ALA A 145 -10.80 27.92 -11.59
N GLU A 146 -9.81 28.76 -11.26
CA GLU A 146 -8.83 28.53 -10.18
C GLU A 146 -9.55 28.31 -8.84
N THR A 147 -10.50 29.19 -8.49
CA THR A 147 -11.29 29.07 -7.25
C THR A 147 -12.10 27.76 -7.20
N ALA A 148 -12.72 27.37 -8.32
CA ALA A 148 -13.49 26.12 -8.39
C ALA A 148 -12.56 24.90 -8.26
N ILE A 149 -11.39 24.94 -8.90
CA ILE A 149 -10.38 23.88 -8.86
C ILE A 149 -9.79 23.74 -7.45
N ASP A 150 -9.53 24.83 -6.74
CA ASP A 150 -9.11 24.82 -5.33
C ASP A 150 -10.14 24.09 -4.45
N GLY A 151 -11.42 24.40 -4.62
CA GLY A 151 -12.51 23.72 -3.92
C GLY A 151 -12.58 22.23 -4.25
N ALA A 152 -12.43 21.86 -5.53
CA ALA A 152 -12.42 20.45 -5.93
C ALA A 152 -11.21 19.68 -5.39
N TYR A 153 -10.02 20.31 -5.37
CA TYR A 153 -8.83 19.74 -4.77
C TYR A 153 -8.99 19.56 -3.26
N ALA A 154 -9.55 20.55 -2.56
CA ALA A 154 -9.83 20.45 -1.12
C ALA A 154 -10.77 19.26 -0.79
N ASN A 155 -11.82 19.08 -1.59
CA ASN A 155 -12.71 17.92 -1.46
C ASN A 155 -11.99 16.59 -1.73
N HIS A 156 -11.12 16.56 -2.73
CA HIS A 156 -10.31 15.37 -3.03
C HIS A 156 -9.32 15.04 -1.91
N ARG A 157 -8.65 16.06 -1.37
CA ARG A 157 -7.76 15.93 -0.22
C ARG A 157 -8.49 15.40 1.00
N ALA A 158 -9.69 15.91 1.31
CA ALA A 158 -10.51 15.41 2.41
C ALA A 158 -10.84 13.91 2.24
N ALA A 159 -11.19 13.48 1.01
CA ALA A 159 -11.43 12.06 0.74
C ALA A 159 -10.17 11.19 0.93
N VAL A 160 -8.98 11.70 0.60
CA VAL A 160 -7.71 11.01 0.91
C VAL A 160 -7.49 10.92 2.41
N GLU A 161 -7.68 12.01 3.14
CA GLU A 161 -7.51 12.07 4.61
C GLU A 161 -8.46 11.12 5.34
N GLU A 162 -9.66 10.85 4.82
CA GLU A 162 -10.59 9.83 5.33
C GLU A 162 -10.08 8.39 5.14
N ILE A 163 -9.33 8.12 4.05
CA ILE A 163 -8.87 6.76 3.70
C ILE A 163 -7.62 6.36 4.51
N VAL A 164 -6.73 7.31 4.78
CA VAL A 164 -5.46 7.08 5.50
C VAL A 164 -5.63 6.31 6.81
N PRO A 165 -6.53 6.69 7.75
CA PRO A 165 -6.68 5.96 9.01
C PRO A 165 -7.20 4.53 8.81
N VAL A 166 -8.05 4.30 7.80
CA VAL A 166 -8.57 2.95 7.48
C VAL A 166 -7.44 2.06 6.97
N LEU A 167 -6.59 2.58 6.07
CA LEU A 167 -5.40 1.86 5.60
C LEU A 167 -4.44 1.52 6.75
N ALA A 168 -4.15 2.49 7.61
CA ALA A 168 -3.26 2.30 8.76
C ALA A 168 -3.82 1.23 9.73
N ALA A 169 -5.12 1.28 10.02
CA ALA A 169 -5.77 0.30 10.90
C ALA A 169 -5.73 -1.12 10.34
N GLN A 170 -5.99 -1.29 9.03
CA GLN A 170 -5.93 -2.60 8.36
C GLN A 170 -4.51 -3.14 8.31
N ALA A 171 -3.52 -2.33 7.92
CA ALA A 171 -2.11 -2.74 7.95
C ALA A 171 -1.65 -3.16 9.36
N ALA A 172 -2.05 -2.41 10.40
CA ALA A 172 -1.73 -2.75 11.78
C ALA A 172 -2.44 -4.04 12.25
N ALA A 173 -3.63 -4.35 11.74
CA ALA A 173 -4.32 -5.61 12.01
C ALA A 173 -3.60 -6.78 11.34
N ASP A 174 -3.20 -6.63 10.08
CA ASP A 174 -2.46 -7.65 9.32
C ASP A 174 -1.10 -7.96 9.97
N GLU A 175 -0.34 -6.93 10.36
CA GLU A 175 0.94 -7.14 11.06
C GLU A 175 0.75 -7.80 12.44
N ARG A 176 -0.39 -7.58 13.12
CA ARG A 176 -0.70 -8.25 14.40
C ARG A 176 -1.06 -9.71 14.17
N ALA A 177 -1.89 -10.00 13.18
CA ALA A 177 -2.25 -11.36 12.81
C ALA A 177 -1.02 -12.18 12.39
N ALA A 178 -0.10 -11.58 11.64
CA ALA A 178 1.14 -12.24 11.22
C ALA A 178 2.15 -12.47 12.35
N ARG A 179 2.08 -11.69 13.43
CA ARG A 179 2.93 -11.85 14.63
C ARG A 179 2.34 -12.81 15.65
N ALA A 180 1.06 -13.17 15.53
CA ALA A 180 0.42 -14.08 16.46
C ALA A 180 1.06 -15.47 16.38
N PRO A 181 1.39 -16.11 17.52
CA PRO A 181 1.86 -17.48 17.51
C PRO A 181 0.78 -18.41 16.92
N PRO A 182 1.16 -19.46 16.19
CA PRO A 182 0.19 -20.38 15.60
C PRO A 182 -0.65 -21.04 16.70
N PRO A 183 -1.90 -21.43 16.43
CA PRO A 183 -2.83 -21.91 17.45
C PRO A 183 -2.32 -23.13 18.24
N TRP A 184 -1.44 -23.95 17.65
CA TRP A 184 -0.82 -25.08 18.35
C TRP A 184 0.30 -24.67 19.33
N ALA A 185 0.85 -23.48 19.23
CA ALA A 185 1.88 -23.00 20.16
C ALA A 185 1.30 -22.78 21.57
N ASN A 186 0.01 -22.45 21.67
CA ASN A 186 -0.68 -22.36 22.96
C ASN A 186 -1.09 -23.73 23.52
N THR A 187 -1.18 -24.77 22.68
CA THR A 187 -1.46 -26.15 23.14
C THR A 187 -0.20 -26.94 23.49
N CYS A 188 0.99 -26.44 23.15
CA CYS A 188 2.28 -27.03 23.53
C CYS A 188 2.78 -26.61 24.93
N CYS A 189 1.89 -26.30 25.87
CA CYS A 189 2.19 -26.50 27.29
C CYS A 189 2.19 -28.00 27.56
N TRP A 190 3.28 -28.69 27.22
CA TRP A 190 3.60 -30.07 27.65
C TRP A 190 3.92 -30.10 29.15
N GLY A 191 3.03 -29.56 29.97
CA GLY A 191 3.01 -29.79 31.41
C GLY A 191 2.11 -30.98 31.74
N PRO A 192 2.34 -31.73 32.83
CA PRO A 192 1.57 -32.93 33.18
C PRO A 192 0.07 -32.70 33.49
N ALA A 193 -0.46 -31.49 33.25
CA ALA A 193 -1.81 -31.09 33.65
C ALA A 193 -2.92 -31.36 32.61
N CYS A 194 -2.63 -31.97 31.45
CA CYS A 194 -3.64 -32.25 30.41
C CYS A 194 -4.20 -33.69 30.40
N TRP A 195 -3.98 -34.50 31.44
CA TRP A 195 -4.46 -35.90 31.50
C TRP A 195 -5.71 -36.13 32.37
N TRP A 196 -6.48 -35.10 32.73
CA TRP A 196 -7.70 -35.27 33.53
C TRP A 196 -8.85 -34.35 33.12
N VAL A 197 -9.39 -34.56 31.92
CA VAL A 197 -10.84 -34.45 31.63
C VAL A 197 -11.19 -35.52 30.60
#